data_AF-A0A378VW75-F1
#
_entry.id   AF-A0A378VW75-F1
#
_cell.length_a   1.000
_cell.length_b   1.000
_cell.length_c   1.000
_cell.angle_alpha   90.00
_cell.angle_beta   90.00
_cell.angle_gamma   90.00
#
_symmetry.space_group_name_H-M   'P 1'
#
loop_
_entity.id
_entity.type
_entity.pdbx_description
1 polymer ?
#
loop_
_entity_poly.entity_id
_entity_poly.type
_entity_poly.pdbx_seq_one_letter_code
_entity_poly.pdbx_strand_id
1 'polypeptide(L)'
;MMAKKLRFAEVMDIYGFRVIVNSIPACYAALGTLHTLYQPKPGRFKDYIAIPKSNGYQSLHTILVGPYGLPIEVQIRTREMDAVAEGGIVGHWSYKSDSKTVDQAVLHTNQWLKNILDLQASSANAIEFLEHVKVDLFPNEIYILTPKGKILTLPKGATPVDFAYAVHTDIGHKTVAARVNNVMMPLRTKLKTGDSVEIITSEHAKPNPAWLNFAVSGRARSAIRQYIKILTGTMRSFWERASYKSLVQFAAQRCPAFRRHQRKIPCRSQRQTDFI
;
A
#
# COMPACT_ATOMS: atom_id res chain seq x y z
N MET A 1 8.65 -14.73 -25.95
CA MET A 1 8.27 -15.88 -26.80
C MET A 1 8.04 -17.20 -26.05
N MET A 2 8.55 -17.44 -24.84
CA MET A 2 8.35 -18.74 -24.17
C MET A 2 7.02 -18.89 -23.40
N ALA A 3 6.21 -17.82 -23.26
CA ALA A 3 5.01 -17.84 -22.43
C ALA A 3 3.68 -18.11 -23.17
N LYS A 4 3.69 -18.21 -24.51
CA LYS A 4 2.49 -18.47 -25.30
C LYS A 4 2.78 -19.53 -26.35
N LYS A 5 2.19 -20.71 -26.20
CA LYS A 5 2.14 -21.80 -27.20
C LYS A 5 1.33 -21.39 -28.43
N LEU A 6 1.74 -20.34 -29.13
CA LEU A 6 1.17 -19.94 -30.41
C LEU A 6 2.01 -20.60 -31.51
N ARG A 7 1.34 -21.12 -32.54
CA ARG A 7 2.02 -21.78 -33.67
C ARG A 7 2.88 -20.74 -34.37
N PHE A 8 4.09 -21.11 -34.75
CA PHE A 8 5.11 -20.22 -35.35
C PHE A 8 4.59 -19.43 -36.57
N ALA A 9 3.56 -19.92 -37.26
CA ALA A 9 2.88 -19.25 -38.37
C ALA A 9 2.13 -17.95 -37.98
N GLU A 10 1.76 -17.74 -36.72
CA GLU A 10 1.12 -16.48 -36.25
C GLU A 10 2.15 -15.39 -35.90
N VAL A 11 3.44 -15.68 -36.01
CA VAL A 11 4.55 -14.76 -35.70
C VAL A 11 4.99 -13.98 -36.95
N MET A 12 4.47 -14.33 -38.13
CA MET A 12 4.84 -13.68 -39.39
C MET A 12 4.19 -12.29 -39.48
N ASP A 13 5.05 -11.28 -39.32
CA ASP A 13 4.90 -9.86 -39.67
C ASP A 13 3.67 -9.12 -39.14
N ILE A 14 3.69 -8.85 -37.83
CA ILE A 14 2.94 -7.73 -37.26
C ILE A 14 3.68 -6.45 -37.62
N TYR A 15 3.19 -5.72 -38.62
CA TYR A 15 3.67 -4.36 -38.90
C TYR A 15 3.30 -3.45 -37.73
N GLY A 16 4.32 -2.91 -37.07
CA GLY A 16 4.19 -1.97 -35.96
C GLY A 16 4.32 -0.53 -36.46
N PHE A 17 3.24 0.25 -36.37
CA PHE A 17 3.26 1.68 -36.67
C PHE A 17 3.24 2.50 -35.39
N ARG A 18 3.99 3.59 -35.40
CA ARG A 18 4.01 4.57 -34.31
C ARG A 18 3.51 5.91 -34.81
N VAL A 19 2.54 6.48 -34.10
CA VAL A 19 1.97 7.80 -34.38
C VAL A 19 2.32 8.71 -33.23
N ILE A 20 3.14 9.72 -33.50
CA ILE A 20 3.54 10.73 -32.51
C ILE A 20 2.74 12.00 -32.78
N VAL A 21 2.01 12.46 -31.76
CA VAL A 21 1.17 13.67 -31.82
C VAL A 21 1.60 14.70 -30.79
N ASN A 22 1.00 15.90 -30.85
CA ASN A 22 1.39 17.01 -29.97
C ASN A 22 0.60 17.06 -28.66
N SER A 23 -0.57 16.41 -28.56
CA SER A 23 -1.44 16.50 -27.37
C SER A 23 -2.21 15.22 -27.10
N ILE A 24 -2.65 15.03 -25.85
CA ILE A 24 -3.45 13.87 -25.44
C ILE A 24 -4.79 13.79 -26.20
N PRO A 25 -5.56 14.88 -26.38
CA PRO A 25 -6.76 14.84 -27.21
C PRO A 25 -6.49 14.39 -28.65
N ALA A 26 -5.36 14.81 -29.23
CA ALA A 26 -4.96 14.36 -30.56
C ALA A 26 -4.65 12.87 -30.62
N CYS A 27 -4.23 12.22 -29.52
CA CYS A 27 -4.05 10.77 -29.47
C CYS A 27 -5.38 10.05 -29.69
N TYR A 28 -6.44 10.48 -28.99
CA TYR A 28 -7.76 9.88 -29.12
C TYR A 28 -8.44 10.22 -30.45
N ALA A 29 -8.20 11.43 -30.98
CA ALA A 29 -8.66 11.79 -32.33
C ALA A 29 -8.01 10.88 -33.40
N ALA A 30 -6.69 10.67 -33.32
CA ALA A 30 -5.98 9.76 -34.22
C ALA A 30 -6.48 8.31 -34.09
N LEU A 31 -6.77 7.85 -32.86
CA LEU A 31 -7.37 6.55 -32.62
C LEU A 31 -8.72 6.41 -33.31
N GLY A 32 -9.60 7.41 -33.17
CA GLY A 32 -10.91 7.45 -33.82
C GLY A 32 -10.79 7.38 -35.34
N THR A 33 -9.92 8.20 -35.93
CA THR A 33 -9.67 8.17 -37.38
C THR A 33 -9.17 6.80 -37.86
N LEU A 34 -8.27 6.16 -37.11
CA LEU A 34 -7.76 4.83 -37.43
C LEU A 34 -8.84 3.75 -37.36
N HIS A 35 -9.75 3.83 -36.38
CA HIS A 35 -10.87 2.89 -36.24
C HIS A 35 -11.94 3.08 -37.32
N THR A 36 -12.04 4.27 -37.91
CA THR A 36 -12.88 4.52 -39.09
C THR A 36 -12.27 3.90 -40.36
N LEU A 37 -10.95 3.92 -40.50
CA LEU A 37 -10.25 3.40 -41.68
C LEU A 37 -10.04 1.88 -41.65
N TYR A 38 -9.77 1.32 -40.46
CA TYR A 38 -9.46 -0.10 -40.29
C TYR A 38 -10.24 -0.69 -39.13
N GLN A 39 -10.73 -1.92 -39.33
CA GLN A 39 -11.52 -2.59 -38.31
C GLN A 39 -10.66 -2.97 -37.09
N PRO A 40 -10.98 -2.48 -35.88
CA PRO A 40 -10.23 -2.84 -34.68
C PRO A 40 -10.56 -4.26 -34.23
N LYS A 41 -9.55 -5.00 -33.78
CA LYS A 41 -9.73 -6.35 -33.25
C LYS A 41 -10.26 -6.29 -31.81
N PRO A 42 -11.43 -6.89 -31.50
CA PRO A 42 -12.00 -6.87 -30.16
C PRO A 42 -11.03 -7.42 -29.09
N GLY A 43 -10.98 -6.76 -27.93
CA GLY A 43 -10.12 -7.17 -26.81
C GLY A 43 -8.61 -6.97 -27.02
N ARG A 44 -8.20 -6.30 -28.11
CA ARG A 44 -6.79 -5.97 -28.41
C ARG A 44 -6.48 -4.48 -28.33
N PHE A 45 -7.41 -3.67 -27.82
CA PHE A 45 -7.17 -2.27 -27.48
C PHE A 45 -6.71 -2.15 -26.03
N LYS A 46 -5.69 -1.31 -25.78
CA LYS A 46 -5.19 -0.99 -24.44
C LYS A 46 -4.89 0.50 -24.33
N ASP A 47 -5.48 1.12 -23.33
CA ASP A 47 -5.28 2.53 -23.03
C ASP A 47 -4.29 2.70 -21.88
N TYR A 48 -3.01 2.88 -22.22
CA TYR A 48 -1.99 3.21 -21.22
C TYR A 48 -1.86 4.71 -20.96
N ILE A 49 -2.65 5.56 -21.62
CA ILE A 49 -2.71 6.98 -21.26
C ILE A 49 -3.57 7.13 -20.00
N ALA A 50 -4.75 6.49 -19.98
CA ALA A 50 -5.64 6.47 -18.83
C ALA A 50 -5.08 5.60 -17.69
N ILE A 51 -4.46 4.46 -18.02
CA ILE A 51 -3.90 3.51 -17.05
C ILE A 51 -2.41 3.30 -17.35
N PRO A 52 -1.51 4.22 -16.93
CA PRO A 52 -0.08 4.10 -17.19
C PRO A 52 0.50 2.84 -16.56
N LYS A 53 1.56 2.31 -17.17
CA LYS A 53 2.32 1.21 -16.57
C LYS A 53 3.17 1.73 -15.41
N SER A 54 3.59 0.83 -14.52
CA SER A 54 4.42 1.14 -13.36
C SER A 54 5.75 1.83 -13.69
N ASN A 55 6.29 1.62 -14.90
CA ASN A 55 7.49 2.31 -15.39
C ASN A 55 7.22 3.71 -15.97
N GLY A 56 6.01 4.26 -15.81
CA GLY A 56 5.61 5.55 -16.38
C GLY A 56 5.29 5.51 -17.87
N TYR A 57 5.27 4.33 -18.50
CA TYR A 57 4.97 4.20 -19.92
C TYR A 57 3.50 4.56 -20.21
N GLN A 58 3.32 5.50 -21.15
CA GLN A 58 2.03 5.98 -21.63
C GLN A 58 1.95 5.88 -23.16
N SER A 59 0.88 5.25 -23.67
CA SER A 59 0.56 5.14 -25.10
C SER A 59 -0.81 4.46 -25.29
N LEU A 60 -1.51 4.76 -26.38
CA LEU A 60 -2.66 3.97 -26.84
C LEU A 60 -2.17 2.86 -27.76
N HIS A 61 -2.55 1.61 -27.47
CA HIS A 61 -2.20 0.45 -28.28
C HIS A 61 -3.46 -0.14 -28.88
N THR A 62 -3.48 -0.33 -30.20
CA THR A 62 -4.59 -0.97 -30.90
C THR A 62 -4.06 -1.94 -31.96
N ILE A 63 -4.72 -3.09 -32.11
CA ILE A 63 -4.47 -4.01 -33.23
C ILE A 63 -5.64 -3.87 -34.19
N LEU A 64 -5.33 -3.52 -35.44
CA LEU A 64 -6.27 -3.30 -36.53
C LEU A 64 -6.10 -4.40 -37.58
N VAL A 65 -7.15 -4.64 -38.35
CA VAL A 65 -7.08 -5.46 -39.56
C VAL A 65 -6.79 -4.54 -40.74
N GLY A 66 -5.57 -4.63 -41.25
CA GLY A 66 -5.09 -3.86 -42.39
C GLY A 66 -5.63 -4.35 -43.73
N PRO A 67 -5.22 -3.70 -44.84
CA PRO A 67 -5.57 -4.15 -46.17
C PRO A 67 -5.02 -5.57 -46.39
N TYR A 68 -5.80 -6.42 -47.05
CA TYR A 68 -5.49 -7.86 -47.25
C TYR A 68 -5.52 -8.74 -46.00
N GLY A 69 -6.12 -8.25 -44.89
CA GLY A 69 -6.33 -9.06 -43.68
C GLY A 69 -5.11 -9.18 -42.77
N LEU A 70 -4.04 -8.43 -43.05
CA LEU A 70 -2.83 -8.42 -42.25
C LEU A 70 -3.06 -7.70 -40.92
N PRO A 71 -2.61 -8.26 -39.78
CA PRO A 71 -2.72 -7.59 -38.49
C PRO A 71 -1.71 -6.44 -38.39
N ILE A 72 -2.23 -5.24 -38.15
CA ILE A 72 -1.42 -4.03 -37.95
C ILE A 72 -1.49 -3.63 -36.48
N GLU A 73 -0.35 -3.47 -35.82
CA GLU A 73 -0.28 -2.89 -34.48
C GLU A 73 0.03 -1.40 -34.59
N VAL A 74 -0.81 -0.55 -33.99
CA VAL A 74 -0.59 0.89 -33.96
C VAL A 74 -0.43 1.36 -32.53
N GLN A 75 0.62 2.14 -32.29
CA GLN A 75 0.94 2.78 -31.02
C GLN A 75 0.86 4.29 -31.19
N ILE A 76 -0.03 4.94 -30.43
CA ILE A 76 -0.26 6.39 -30.50
C ILE A 76 0.19 7.01 -29.19
N ARG A 77 1.00 8.07 -29.24
CA ARG A 77 1.48 8.76 -28.04
C ARG A 77 1.91 10.18 -28.35
N THR A 78 2.06 11.01 -27.31
CA THR A 78 2.61 12.36 -27.50
C THR A 78 4.14 12.33 -27.62
N ARG A 79 4.74 13.43 -28.09
CA ARG A 79 6.20 13.57 -28.12
C ARG A 79 6.84 13.42 -26.72
N GLU A 80 6.19 13.93 -25.68
CA GLU A 80 6.64 13.77 -24.29
C GLU A 80 6.60 12.31 -23.85
N MET A 81 5.51 11.60 -24.16
CA MET A 81 5.36 10.17 -23.85
C MET A 81 6.35 9.30 -24.63
N ASP A 82 6.68 9.68 -25.86
CA ASP A 82 7.69 9.01 -26.69
C ASP A 82 9.09 9.17 -26.07
N ALA A 83 9.45 10.38 -25.61
CA ALA A 83 10.71 10.64 -24.93
C ALA A 83 10.86 9.83 -23.64
N VAL A 84 9.80 9.70 -22.83
CA VAL A 84 9.79 8.86 -21.62
C VAL A 84 9.94 7.38 -21.99
N ALA A 85 9.31 6.94 -23.07
CA ALA A 85 9.36 5.54 -23.50
C ALA A 85 10.72 5.14 -24.11
N GLU A 86 11.42 6.04 -24.77
CA GLU A 86 12.75 5.78 -25.36
C GLU A 86 13.90 6.06 -24.39
N GLY A 87 13.84 7.17 -23.65
CA GLY A 87 14.91 7.63 -22.76
C GLY A 87 14.86 7.07 -21.33
N GLY A 88 13.78 6.37 -20.97
CA GLY A 88 13.57 5.89 -19.60
C GLY A 88 13.61 7.01 -18.55
N ILE A 89 13.91 6.65 -17.30
CA ILE A 89 13.95 7.57 -16.14
C ILE A 89 14.96 8.71 -16.31
N VAL A 90 15.98 8.54 -17.16
CA VAL A 90 17.09 9.50 -17.36
C VAL A 90 16.69 10.65 -18.31
N GLY A 91 15.83 10.40 -19.30
CA GLY A 91 15.40 11.42 -20.27
C GLY A 91 14.53 12.55 -19.69
N HIS A 92 13.89 12.31 -18.53
CA HIS A 92 13.05 13.30 -17.84
C HIS A 92 13.88 14.38 -17.11
N TRP A 93 15.14 14.09 -16.75
CA TRP A 93 15.98 15.02 -15.99
C TRP A 93 16.42 16.25 -16.80
N SER A 94 16.66 16.11 -18.11
CA SER A 94 17.26 17.18 -18.93
C SER A 94 16.27 18.22 -19.46
N TYR A 95 14.95 17.98 -19.45
CA TYR A 95 13.99 18.87 -20.15
C TYR A 95 13.11 19.74 -19.22
N LYS A 96 13.09 19.51 -17.90
CA LYS A 96 12.16 20.20 -16.98
C LYS A 96 12.85 20.97 -15.83
N SER A 97 13.95 21.67 -16.11
CA SER A 97 14.39 22.74 -15.19
C SER A 97 13.44 23.95 -15.19
N ASP A 98 12.60 24.13 -16.23
CA ASP A 98 11.92 25.41 -16.47
C ASP A 98 10.38 25.39 -16.43
N SER A 99 9.69 24.26 -16.29
CA SER A 99 8.21 24.26 -16.29
C SER A 99 7.58 23.72 -15.00
N LYS A 100 6.81 24.59 -14.34
CA LYS A 100 6.02 24.41 -13.11
C LYS A 100 4.83 23.43 -13.29
N THR A 101 5.04 22.27 -13.89
CA THR A 101 4.03 21.21 -13.99
C THR A 101 4.51 19.98 -13.22
N VAL A 102 3.97 19.83 -12.02
CA VAL A 102 4.31 18.74 -11.10
C VAL A 102 3.76 17.44 -11.67
N ASP A 103 4.63 16.67 -12.32
CA ASP A 103 4.31 15.36 -12.90
C ASP A 103 3.96 14.35 -11.80
N GLN A 104 2.90 13.57 -11.97
CA GLN A 104 2.52 12.54 -11.00
C GLN A 104 3.57 11.43 -10.86
N ALA A 105 4.39 11.18 -11.89
CA ALA A 105 5.55 10.29 -11.81
C ALA A 105 6.67 10.86 -10.91
N VAL A 106 6.85 12.18 -10.92
CA VAL A 106 7.77 12.89 -10.01
C VAL A 106 7.20 12.89 -8.59
N LEU A 107 5.88 13.01 -8.42
CA LEU A 107 5.23 12.84 -7.11
C LEU A 107 5.32 11.41 -6.60
N HIS A 108 5.15 10.40 -7.46
CA HIS A 108 5.21 8.99 -7.07
C HIS A 108 6.64 8.58 -6.69
N THR A 109 7.63 9.04 -7.44
CA THR A 109 9.05 8.84 -7.10
C THR A 109 9.43 9.59 -5.82
N ASN A 110 8.93 10.82 -5.62
CA ASN A 110 9.14 11.57 -4.38
C ASN A 110 8.40 10.96 -3.17
N GLN A 111 7.20 10.41 -3.36
CA GLN A 111 6.46 9.68 -2.31
C GLN A 111 7.15 8.37 -1.97
N TRP A 112 7.67 7.65 -2.97
CA TRP A 112 8.49 6.46 -2.76
C TRP A 112 9.78 6.80 -1.98
N LEU A 113 10.49 7.86 -2.36
CA LEU A 113 11.67 8.34 -1.64
C LEU A 113 11.33 8.82 -0.22
N LYS A 114 10.22 9.54 -0.03
CA LYS A 114 9.73 9.92 1.30
C LYS A 114 9.36 8.71 2.15
N ASN A 115 8.69 7.72 1.58
CA ASN A 115 8.36 6.48 2.28
C ASN A 115 9.64 5.71 2.67
N ILE A 116 10.69 5.72 1.83
CA ILE A 116 12.00 5.13 2.15
C ILE A 116 12.67 5.89 3.31
N LEU A 117 12.64 7.23 3.29
CA LEU A 117 13.21 8.07 4.34
C LEU A 117 12.44 7.93 5.67
N ASP A 118 11.12 7.86 5.62
CA ASP A 118 10.25 7.63 6.79
C ASP A 118 10.44 6.22 7.37
N LEU A 119 10.70 5.21 6.53
CA LEU A 119 11.04 3.85 6.93
C LEU A 119 12.45 3.74 7.54
N GLN A 120 13.42 4.54 7.05
CA GLN A 120 14.74 4.65 7.67
C GLN A 120 14.65 5.28 9.06
N ALA A 121 13.78 6.27 9.25
CA ALA A 121 13.54 6.88 10.56
C ALA A 121 12.86 5.92 11.57
N SER A 122 12.18 4.88 11.07
CA SER A 122 11.31 4.01 11.88
C SER A 122 11.85 2.58 12.12
N SER A 123 12.87 2.12 11.38
CA SER A 123 13.34 0.72 11.40
C SER A 123 14.74 0.57 11.97
N ALA A 124 14.89 -0.28 12.99
CA ALA A 124 16.16 -0.60 13.64
C ALA A 124 16.89 -1.80 13.01
N ASN A 125 16.29 -2.49 12.03
CA ASN A 125 16.80 -3.75 11.47
C ASN A 125 16.84 -3.71 9.93
N ALA A 126 18.05 -3.75 9.35
CA ALA A 126 18.31 -3.69 7.90
C ALA A 126 17.71 -4.86 7.09
N ILE A 127 17.45 -6.01 7.73
CA ILE A 127 16.86 -7.19 7.09
C ILE A 127 15.37 -6.98 6.81
N GLU A 128 14.66 -6.32 7.73
CA GLU A 128 13.23 -6.01 7.56
C GLU A 128 13.03 -4.99 6.42
N PHE A 129 13.95 -4.04 6.30
CA PHE A 129 14.01 -3.08 5.18
C PHE A 129 14.14 -3.77 3.81
N LEU A 130 15.07 -4.73 3.68
CA LEU A 130 15.27 -5.45 2.41
C LEU A 130 14.05 -6.27 1.98
N GLU A 131 13.32 -6.88 2.93
CA GLU A 131 12.06 -7.57 2.62
C GLU A 131 10.98 -6.60 2.10
N HIS A 132 10.88 -5.40 2.68
CA HIS A 132 9.93 -4.38 2.23
C HIS A 132 10.25 -3.86 0.83
N VAL A 133 11.53 -3.57 0.55
CA VAL A 133 11.98 -3.05 -0.76
C VAL A 133 11.81 -4.10 -1.88
N LYS A 134 12.05 -5.38 -1.60
CA LYS A 134 11.95 -6.45 -2.60
C LYS A 134 10.52 -6.69 -3.09
N VAL A 135 9.52 -6.46 -2.23
CA VAL A 135 8.09 -6.58 -2.60
C VAL A 135 7.64 -5.39 -3.46
N ASP A 136 8.23 -4.21 -3.25
CA ASP A 136 7.86 -2.98 -3.95
C ASP A 136 8.53 -2.81 -5.33
N LEU A 137 9.62 -3.55 -5.63
CA LEU A 137 10.38 -3.37 -6.87
C LEU A 137 9.73 -4.00 -8.13
N PHE A 138 8.84 -4.98 -8.00
CA PHE A 138 8.14 -5.61 -9.16
C PHE A 138 6.75 -6.21 -8.85
N PRO A 139 5.74 -5.45 -8.39
CA PRO A 139 4.39 -5.99 -8.30
C PRO A 139 3.69 -5.87 -9.67
N ASN A 140 3.08 -6.96 -10.13
CA ASN A 140 1.87 -6.78 -10.94
C ASN A 140 0.88 -6.02 -10.04
N GLU A 141 0.41 -4.85 -10.43
CA GLU A 141 -0.50 -4.05 -9.62
C GLU A 141 -1.96 -4.41 -9.94
N ILE A 142 -2.83 -4.24 -8.96
CA ILE A 142 -4.28 -4.32 -9.12
C ILE A 142 -4.90 -2.95 -8.81
N TYR A 143 -5.94 -2.58 -9.56
CA TYR A 143 -6.67 -1.32 -9.38
C TYR A 143 -7.99 -1.59 -8.68
N ILE A 144 -8.20 -0.94 -7.53
CA ILE A 144 -9.37 -1.14 -6.69
C ILE A 144 -10.17 0.15 -6.62
N LEU A 145 -11.50 0.01 -6.70
CA LEU A 145 -12.41 1.14 -6.60
C LEU A 145 -12.84 1.33 -5.15
N THR A 146 -12.74 2.56 -4.66
CA THR A 146 -13.40 2.97 -3.40
C THR A 146 -14.88 3.25 -3.67
N PRO A 147 -15.76 3.17 -2.65
CA PRO A 147 -17.18 3.52 -2.80
C PRO A 147 -17.39 4.99 -3.21
N LYS A 148 -16.39 5.85 -2.93
CA LYS A 148 -16.36 7.26 -3.30
C LYS A 148 -15.83 7.50 -4.73
N GLY A 149 -15.61 6.46 -5.53
CA GLY A 149 -15.17 6.55 -6.93
C GLY A 149 -13.67 6.82 -7.13
N LYS A 150 -12.86 6.87 -6.07
CA LYS A 150 -11.39 6.95 -6.19
C LYS A 150 -10.80 5.58 -6.50
N ILE A 151 -9.81 5.55 -7.38
CA ILE A 151 -9.05 4.34 -7.73
C ILE A 151 -7.79 4.30 -6.87
N LEU A 152 -7.52 3.14 -6.24
CA LEU A 152 -6.33 2.86 -5.46
C LEU A 152 -5.54 1.73 -6.11
N THR A 153 -4.21 1.84 -6.08
CA THR A 153 -3.29 0.80 -6.55
C THR A 153 -2.80 -0.03 -5.38
N LEU A 154 -2.81 -1.36 -5.54
CA LEU A 154 -2.33 -2.32 -4.56
C LEU A 154 -1.51 -3.43 -5.25
N PRO A 155 -0.61 -4.12 -4.53
CA PRO A 155 0.11 -5.26 -5.10
C PRO A 155 -0.85 -6.41 -5.42
N LYS A 156 -0.55 -7.18 -6.48
CA LYS A 156 -1.34 -8.36 -6.85
C LYS A 156 -1.41 -9.36 -5.70
N GLY A 157 -2.63 -9.81 -5.43
CA GLY A 157 -2.91 -10.71 -4.31
C GLY A 157 -3.16 -9.98 -2.99
N ALA A 158 -3.20 -8.64 -2.99
CA ALA A 158 -3.64 -7.86 -1.85
C ALA A 158 -5.04 -8.26 -1.37
N THR A 159 -5.25 -8.03 -0.09
CA THR A 159 -6.46 -8.40 0.65
C THR A 159 -7.19 -7.14 1.14
N PRO A 160 -8.45 -7.24 1.60
CA PRO A 160 -9.16 -6.11 2.20
C PRO A 160 -8.40 -5.43 3.34
N VAL A 161 -7.57 -6.16 4.08
CA VAL A 161 -6.71 -5.58 5.12
C VAL A 161 -5.67 -4.65 4.50
N ASP A 162 -5.02 -5.06 3.42
CA ASP A 162 -4.06 -4.22 2.70
C ASP A 162 -4.72 -2.93 2.17
N PHE A 163 -5.95 -3.05 1.66
CA PHE A 163 -6.75 -1.88 1.24
C PHE A 163 -7.07 -0.94 2.40
N ALA A 164 -7.48 -1.47 3.56
CA ALA A 164 -7.77 -0.65 4.74
C ALA A 164 -6.57 0.18 5.19
N TYR A 165 -5.37 -0.43 5.25
CA TYR A 165 -4.12 0.25 5.60
C TYR A 165 -3.60 1.21 4.53
N ALA A 166 -3.97 0.99 3.26
CA ALA A 166 -3.69 1.93 2.18
C ALA A 166 -4.57 3.18 2.26
N VAL A 167 -5.82 3.07 2.71
CA VAL A 167 -6.69 4.23 2.95
C VAL A 167 -6.20 5.03 4.16
N HIS A 168 -6.08 4.37 5.32
CA HIS A 168 -5.54 5.01 6.53
C HIS A 168 -5.14 3.96 7.57
N THR A 169 -4.08 4.23 8.34
CA THR A 169 -3.59 3.32 9.38
C THR A 169 -4.64 3.05 10.46
N ASP A 170 -5.40 4.08 10.87
CA ASP A 170 -6.48 3.94 11.85
C ASP A 170 -7.67 3.11 11.34
N ILE A 171 -7.98 3.22 10.04
CA ILE A 171 -9.02 2.39 9.41
C ILE A 171 -8.55 0.93 9.40
N GLY A 172 -7.28 0.69 9.05
CA GLY A 172 -6.65 -0.62 9.17
C GLY A 172 -6.73 -1.18 10.59
N HIS A 173 -6.42 -0.38 11.61
CA HIS A 173 -6.51 -0.81 13.01
C HIS A 173 -7.93 -1.15 13.46
N LYS A 174 -8.91 -0.39 12.99
CA LYS A 174 -10.32 -0.53 13.35
C LYS A 174 -11.10 -1.48 12.44
N THR A 175 -10.44 -2.20 11.53
CA THR A 175 -11.11 -3.06 10.54
C THR A 175 -11.73 -4.31 11.20
N VAL A 176 -13.02 -4.56 10.92
CA VAL A 176 -13.74 -5.75 11.40
C VAL A 176 -14.12 -6.67 10.25
N ALA A 177 -14.68 -6.09 9.18
CA ALA A 177 -15.16 -6.83 8.03
C ALA A 177 -14.95 -6.02 6.75
N ALA A 178 -15.07 -6.69 5.61
CA ALA A 178 -14.99 -6.06 4.31
C ALA A 178 -16.17 -6.49 3.44
N ARG A 179 -16.65 -5.54 2.64
CA ARG A 179 -17.64 -5.76 1.61
C ARG A 179 -16.96 -5.54 0.27
N VAL A 180 -17.00 -6.55 -0.60
CA VAL A 180 -16.43 -6.52 -1.95
C VAL A 180 -17.59 -6.64 -2.93
N ASN A 181 -17.75 -5.67 -3.83
CA ASN A 181 -18.85 -5.59 -4.80
C ASN A 181 -20.22 -5.74 -4.12
N ASN A 182 -20.43 -5.02 -3.02
CA ASN A 182 -21.62 -5.06 -2.17
C ASN A 182 -21.90 -6.39 -1.44
N VAL A 183 -20.99 -7.37 -1.49
CA VAL A 183 -21.13 -8.67 -0.80
C VAL A 183 -20.14 -8.78 0.36
N MET A 184 -20.60 -9.27 1.51
CA MET A 184 -19.74 -9.51 2.68
C MET A 184 -18.73 -10.62 2.38
N MET A 185 -17.44 -10.30 2.49
CA MET A 185 -16.36 -11.22 2.17
C MET A 185 -15.36 -11.35 3.32
N PRO A 186 -14.73 -12.52 3.51
CA PRO A 186 -13.66 -12.68 4.49
C PRO A 186 -12.48 -11.74 4.22
N LEU A 187 -11.82 -11.27 5.29
CA LEU A 187 -10.63 -10.40 5.21
C LEU A 187 -9.42 -11.06 4.50
N ARG A 188 -9.40 -12.38 4.36
CA ARG A 188 -8.37 -13.15 3.64
C ARG A 188 -8.57 -13.13 2.11
N THR A 189 -9.73 -12.70 1.63
CA THR A 189 -10.08 -12.77 0.21
C THR A 189 -9.07 -11.99 -0.64
N LYS A 190 -8.61 -12.59 -1.73
CA LYS A 190 -7.71 -11.91 -2.68
C LYS A 190 -8.52 -11.00 -3.59
N LEU A 191 -8.13 -9.74 -3.65
CA LEU A 191 -8.77 -8.71 -4.45
C LEU A 191 -8.31 -8.81 -5.92
N LYS A 192 -9.19 -8.41 -6.84
CA LYS A 192 -8.93 -8.36 -8.27
C LYS A 192 -9.10 -6.93 -8.79
N THR A 193 -8.49 -6.66 -9.94
CA THR A 193 -8.66 -5.38 -10.64
C THR A 193 -10.13 -5.16 -10.99
N GLY A 194 -10.66 -3.99 -10.63
CA GLY A 194 -12.04 -3.59 -10.87
C GLY A 194 -13.00 -3.89 -9.72
N ASP A 195 -12.54 -4.56 -8.64
CA ASP A 195 -13.37 -4.76 -7.45
C ASP A 195 -13.63 -3.43 -6.72
N SER A 196 -14.87 -3.26 -6.25
CA SER A 196 -15.24 -2.18 -5.34
C SER A 196 -15.16 -2.69 -3.90
N VAL A 197 -14.35 -2.03 -3.05
CA VAL A 197 -14.10 -2.49 -1.68
C VAL A 197 -14.53 -1.43 -0.68
N GLU A 198 -15.37 -1.84 0.26
CA GLU A 198 -15.81 -1.06 1.40
C GLU A 198 -15.36 -1.76 2.70
N ILE A 199 -14.73 -0.99 3.59
CA ILE A 199 -14.24 -1.50 4.88
C ILE A 199 -15.23 -1.10 5.98
N ILE A 200 -15.63 -2.08 6.77
CA ILE A 200 -16.48 -1.90 7.93
C ILE A 200 -15.58 -1.80 9.16
N THR A 201 -15.63 -0.64 9.83
CA THR A 201 -14.80 -0.33 10.99
C THR A 201 -15.60 -0.34 12.30
N SER A 202 -14.92 -0.56 13.43
CA SER A 202 -15.48 -0.43 14.77
C SER A 202 -14.46 0.19 15.73
N GLU A 203 -14.91 0.97 16.70
CA GLU A 203 -14.02 1.65 17.66
C GLU A 203 -13.29 0.70 18.61
N HIS A 204 -13.89 -0.46 18.91
CA HIS A 204 -13.30 -1.47 19.78
C HIS A 204 -12.44 -2.50 19.04
N ALA A 205 -12.39 -2.41 17.70
CA ALA A 205 -11.63 -3.33 16.89
C ALA A 205 -10.12 -3.14 17.09
N LYS A 206 -9.39 -4.26 17.09
CA LYS A 206 -7.94 -4.30 17.22
C LYS A 206 -7.36 -5.20 16.14
N PRO A 207 -6.16 -4.88 15.62
CA PRO A 207 -5.43 -5.75 14.70
C PRO A 207 -5.24 -7.15 15.26
N ASN A 208 -5.54 -8.15 14.44
CA ASN A 208 -5.24 -9.54 14.77
C ASN A 208 -3.85 -9.92 14.22
N PRO A 209 -2.95 -10.50 15.05
CA PRO A 209 -1.65 -11.00 14.58
C PRO A 209 -1.73 -11.96 13.39
N ALA A 210 -2.82 -12.72 13.26
CA ALA A 210 -3.06 -13.63 12.14
C ALA A 210 -3.11 -12.94 10.78
N TRP A 211 -3.31 -11.62 10.73
CA TRP A 211 -3.31 -10.84 9.49
C TRP A 211 -1.96 -10.82 8.79
N LEU A 212 -0.85 -10.97 9.53
CA LEU A 212 0.50 -11.05 8.95
C LEU A 212 0.68 -12.24 7.99
N ASN A 213 -0.14 -13.29 8.12
CA ASN A 213 -0.08 -14.48 7.28
C ASN A 213 -0.61 -14.24 5.86
N PHE A 214 -1.47 -13.24 5.67
CA PHE A 214 -2.13 -12.98 4.39
C PHE A 214 -2.03 -11.53 3.91
N ALA A 215 -1.60 -10.59 4.76
CA ALA A 215 -1.29 -9.23 4.35
C ALA A 215 -0.05 -9.22 3.43
N VAL A 216 -0.20 -8.63 2.26
CA VAL A 216 0.82 -8.59 1.21
C VAL A 216 1.57 -7.25 1.19
N SER A 217 0.87 -6.15 1.46
CA SER A 217 1.46 -4.80 1.40
C SER A 217 2.51 -4.61 2.49
N GLY A 218 3.67 -4.04 2.12
CA GLY A 218 4.73 -3.67 3.06
C GLY A 218 4.18 -2.75 4.17
N ARG A 219 3.43 -1.72 3.79
CA ARG A 219 2.80 -0.76 4.71
C ARG A 219 1.89 -1.44 5.74
N ALA A 220 1.01 -2.35 5.30
CA ALA A 220 0.11 -3.07 6.19
C ALA A 220 0.89 -3.96 7.18
N ARG A 221 1.87 -4.71 6.68
CA ARG A 221 2.72 -5.58 7.51
C ARG A 221 3.50 -4.79 8.55
N SER A 222 4.13 -3.67 8.18
CA SER A 222 4.88 -2.82 9.11
C SER A 222 3.97 -2.23 10.20
N ALA A 223 2.79 -1.71 9.82
CA ALA A 223 1.84 -1.14 10.79
C ALA A 223 1.32 -2.19 11.78
N ILE A 224 0.97 -3.39 11.30
CA ILE A 224 0.53 -4.50 12.16
C ILE A 224 1.67 -4.92 13.11
N ARG A 225 2.91 -5.07 12.61
CA ARG A 225 4.06 -5.42 13.44
C ARG A 225 4.33 -4.36 14.51
N GLN A 226 4.28 -3.08 14.16
CA GLN A 226 4.47 -1.98 15.10
C GLN A 226 3.41 -2.01 16.20
N TYR A 227 2.13 -2.23 15.85
CA TYR A 227 1.06 -2.36 16.82
C TYR A 227 1.31 -3.53 17.80
N ILE A 228 1.70 -4.70 17.28
CA ILE A 228 2.01 -5.88 18.11
C ILE A 228 3.23 -5.61 19.00
N LYS A 229 4.25 -4.91 18.51
CA LYS A 229 5.45 -4.53 19.28
C LYS A 229 5.10 -3.60 20.43
N ILE A 230 4.22 -2.64 20.22
CA ILE A 230 3.71 -1.75 21.28
C ILE A 230 2.95 -2.59 22.32
N LEU A 231 2.04 -3.45 21.88
CA LEU A 231 1.26 -4.31 22.77
C LEU A 231 2.15 -5.22 23.66
N THR A 232 3.15 -5.85 23.06
CA THR A 232 4.10 -6.73 23.76
C THR A 232 5.06 -5.96 24.67
N GLY A 233 5.52 -4.78 24.26
CA GLY A 233 6.33 -3.88 25.10
C GLY A 233 5.56 -3.34 26.31
N THR A 234 4.30 -2.95 26.12
CA THR A 234 3.42 -2.54 27.22
C THR A 234 3.20 -3.68 28.20
N MET A 235 2.91 -4.89 27.72
CA MET A 235 2.78 -6.08 28.56
C MET A 235 4.06 -6.33 29.36
N ARG A 236 5.24 -6.32 28.72
CA ARG A 236 6.51 -6.55 29.43
C ARG A 236 6.74 -5.55 30.57
N SER A 237 6.50 -4.25 30.33
CA SER A 237 6.62 -3.22 31.37
C SER A 237 5.58 -3.36 32.48
N PHE A 238 4.42 -3.95 32.17
CA PHE A 238 3.37 -4.24 33.15
C PHE A 238 3.73 -5.47 33.98
N TRP A 239 4.24 -6.54 33.37
CA TRP A 239 4.71 -7.75 34.05
C TRP A 239 5.93 -7.46 34.93
N GLU A 240 6.87 -6.63 34.49
CA GLU A 240 8.02 -6.21 35.31
C GLU A 240 7.57 -5.38 36.54
N ARG A 241 6.60 -4.46 36.36
CA ARG A 241 6.02 -3.70 37.49
C ARG A 241 5.18 -4.55 38.43
N ALA A 242 4.42 -5.51 37.90
CA ALA A 242 3.61 -6.44 38.71
C ALA A 242 4.48 -7.42 39.48
N SER A 243 5.54 -7.94 38.85
CA SER A 243 6.53 -8.82 39.49
C SER A 243 7.30 -8.09 40.59
N TYR A 244 7.76 -6.85 40.35
CA TYR A 244 8.39 -6.03 41.38
C TYR A 244 7.46 -5.74 42.58
N LYS A 245 6.20 -5.37 42.34
CA LYS A 245 5.21 -5.20 43.41
C LYS A 245 4.98 -6.47 44.21
N SER A 246 4.85 -7.63 43.56
CA SER A 246 4.68 -8.91 44.24
C SER A 246 5.90 -9.29 45.09
N LEU A 247 7.12 -9.05 44.60
CA LEU A 247 8.37 -9.30 45.33
C LEU A 247 8.52 -8.38 46.55
N VAL A 248 8.18 -7.09 46.42
CA VAL A 248 8.19 -6.14 47.54
C VAL A 248 7.13 -6.51 48.58
N GLN A 249 5.94 -6.94 48.16
CA GLN A 249 4.85 -7.33 49.07
C GLN A 249 5.15 -8.65 49.79
N PHE A 250 5.82 -9.59 49.11
CA PHE A 250 6.31 -10.85 49.69
C PHE A 250 7.49 -10.62 50.65
N ALA A 251 8.41 -9.71 50.33
CA ALA A 251 9.51 -9.31 51.22
C ALA A 251 9.01 -8.57 52.48
N ALA A 252 7.98 -7.72 52.35
CA ALA A 252 7.36 -7.03 53.48
C ALA A 252 6.63 -7.99 54.46
N GLN A 253 6.08 -9.10 53.96
CA GLN A 253 5.42 -10.12 54.80
C GLN A 253 6.40 -11.06 55.51
N ARG A 254 7.64 -11.20 55.01
CA ARG A 254 8.64 -12.15 55.52
C ARG A 254 9.75 -11.52 56.38
N CYS A 255 9.81 -10.20 56.47
CA CYS A 255 10.77 -9.47 57.32
C CYS A 255 10.29 -9.41 58.80
N PRO A 256 11.00 -10.05 59.76
CA PRO A 256 10.63 -10.00 61.19
C PRO A 256 10.85 -8.62 61.83
N ALA A 257 11.61 -7.74 61.18
CA ALA A 257 11.97 -6.43 61.69
C ALA A 257 10.80 -5.41 61.70
N PHE A 258 9.75 -5.62 60.88
CA PHE A 258 8.61 -4.70 60.83
C PHE A 258 7.55 -4.97 61.93
N ARG A 259 7.64 -6.10 62.64
CA ARG A 259 6.74 -6.42 63.77
C ARG A 259 7.17 -5.84 65.13
N ARG A 260 8.31 -5.15 65.23
CA ARG A 260 8.84 -4.64 66.51
C ARG A 260 8.71 -3.13 66.73
N HIS A 261 7.99 -2.39 65.89
CA HIS A 261 7.78 -0.94 66.07
C HIS A 261 6.31 -0.48 66.19
N GLN A 262 5.42 -1.38 66.60
CA GLN A 262 4.05 -1.00 67.05
C GLN A 262 3.74 -1.44 68.49
N ARG A 263 4.75 -1.63 69.34
CA ARG A 263 4.56 -1.78 70.78
C ARG A 263 5.60 -0.97 71.53
N LYS A 264 5.36 0.34 71.63
CA LYS A 264 5.82 1.25 72.71
C LYS A 264 5.39 2.68 72.38
N ILE A 265 4.11 2.95 72.56
CA ILE A 265 3.65 4.29 72.97
C ILE A 265 2.99 4.05 74.33
N PRO A 266 3.60 4.48 75.45
CA PRO A 266 2.96 4.36 76.74
C PRO A 266 1.83 5.38 76.82
N CYS A 267 0.67 4.88 77.24
CA CYS A 267 -0.47 5.66 77.67
C CYS A 267 -0.01 6.61 78.79
N ARG A 268 0.03 7.93 78.53
CA ARG A 268 0.23 8.94 79.58
C ARG A 268 -1.02 9.82 79.63
N SER A 269 -1.68 9.71 80.78
CA SER A 269 -2.88 10.42 81.23
C SER A 269 -2.90 11.90 80.83
N GLN A 270 -3.92 12.32 80.08
CA GLN A 270 -4.39 13.69 80.10
C GLN A 270 -5.21 13.89 81.37
N ARG A 271 -4.63 14.62 82.34
CA ARG A 271 -5.40 15.32 83.36
C ARG A 271 -5.97 16.58 82.72
N GLN A 272 -7.22 16.86 83.09
CA GLN A 272 -7.87 18.16 83.05
C GLN A 272 -6.92 19.29 83.44
N THR A 273 -7.00 20.42 82.73
CA THR A 273 -7.46 21.68 83.32
C THR A 273 -7.90 22.64 82.22
N ASP A 274 -9.07 23.21 82.49
CA ASP A 274 -9.77 24.29 81.81
C ASP A 274 -8.96 25.61 81.75
N PHE A 275 -9.35 26.47 80.81
CA PHE A 275 -9.79 27.86 81.01
C PHE A 275 -9.36 28.80 79.87
N ILE A 276 -10.41 29.34 79.21
CA ILE A 276 -10.59 30.65 78.53
C ILE A 276 -9.78 30.91 77.25
#